data_AF-A0A524JAB9-F1
#
_entry.id   AF-A0A524JAB9-F1
#
_cell.length_a   1.000
_cell.length_b   1.000
_cell.length_c   1.000
_cell.angle_alpha   90.00
_cell.angle_beta   90.00
_cell.angle_gamma   90.00
#
_symmetry.space_group_name_H-M   'P 1'
#
loop_
_entity.id
_entity.type
_entity.pdbx_description
1 polymer ?
#
loop_
_entity_poly.entity_id
_entity_poly.type
_entity_poly.pdbx_seq_one_letter_code
_entity_poly.pdbx_strand_id
1 'polypeptide(L)'
;MNGESAGPVARALPSVSRIGPIWSGRRGEQAAVRGLVVAMALAAATILWLGRDLTFWSDEFAWLTFGDDFAAETLLTPHNGHLIAVPRLVYELLPRVFGPDYLPFRLLALASFLSCVGLFFLLARREVGGLIALAPSVVLLFFGSSAVIVLSPLSIPITLSIAFGLGALLALDGQHRHDLLAATLLALSLLSDSFGVMVVFGVVLYFLIGDTRRRLWVPLAPLAMYGGWWIWAQRFDQGIASASNLSEVPAFVVESAVATLTAMTGFAGPTFDGRFGSLASGLEVVFVIAAAAALLFL
;
A
#
# COMPACT_ATOMS: atom_id res chain seq x y z
N MET A 1 15.97 27.30 50.95
CA MET A 1 14.75 26.61 50.48
C MET A 1 14.74 26.73 48.97
N ASN A 2 15.36 25.78 48.26
CA ASN A 2 15.40 25.76 46.80
C ASN A 2 14.80 24.44 46.34
N GLY A 3 13.66 24.50 45.67
CA GLY A 3 12.97 23.35 45.09
C GLY A 3 12.47 23.72 43.71
N GLU A 4 13.31 23.49 42.69
CA GLU A 4 12.87 23.44 41.30
C GLU A 4 12.84 21.97 40.87
N SER A 5 11.64 21.43 40.76
CA SER A 5 11.36 20.11 40.19
C SER A 5 11.40 20.21 38.67
N ALA A 6 12.50 19.76 38.06
CA ALA A 6 12.58 19.57 36.62
C ALA A 6 11.66 18.41 36.19
N GLY A 7 10.61 18.73 35.44
CA GLY A 7 9.71 17.74 34.83
C GLY A 7 10.41 16.92 33.73
N PRO A 8 9.90 15.73 33.40
CA PRO A 8 10.49 14.88 32.37
C PRO A 8 10.35 15.55 31.00
N VAL A 9 11.50 15.95 30.44
CA VAL A 9 11.63 16.45 29.08
C VAL A 9 11.17 15.34 28.12
N ALA A 10 10.00 15.53 27.51
CA ALA A 10 9.49 14.70 26.43
C ALA A 10 10.53 14.69 25.29
N ARG A 11 11.28 13.59 25.18
CA ARG A 11 12.27 13.41 24.14
C ARG A 11 11.51 13.12 22.85
N ALA A 12 11.43 14.15 22.00
CA ALA A 12 11.01 14.01 20.62
C ALA A 12 11.80 12.87 19.96
N LEU A 13 11.17 12.24 18.95
CA LEU A 13 11.75 11.22 18.07
C LEU A 13 13.27 11.43 17.92
N PRO A 14 14.13 10.40 18.07
CA PRO A 14 15.50 10.53 17.64
C PRO A 14 15.46 10.89 16.16
N SER A 15 15.62 12.18 15.88
CA SER A 15 15.79 12.64 14.52
C SER A 15 17.04 11.94 14.03
N VAL A 16 16.90 11.21 12.92
CA VAL A 16 18.04 10.87 12.10
C VAL A 16 18.82 12.18 11.93
N SER A 17 19.96 12.26 12.60
CA SER A 17 20.59 13.52 12.88
C SER A 17 21.08 14.14 11.57
N ARG A 18 20.46 15.26 11.20
CA ARG A 18 21.07 16.41 10.52
C ARG A 18 21.94 16.09 9.30
N ILE A 19 21.41 15.35 8.34
CA ILE A 19 21.59 15.80 6.97
C ILE A 19 20.42 16.75 6.73
N GLY A 20 20.62 18.04 7.04
CA GLY A 20 19.68 19.05 6.56
C GLY A 20 19.52 18.81 5.06
N PRO A 21 18.31 18.79 4.49
CA PRO A 21 18.16 18.39 3.10
C PRO A 21 19.01 19.37 2.29
N ILE A 22 20.02 18.84 1.60
CA ILE A 22 20.95 19.64 0.79
C ILE A 22 20.18 20.41 -0.32
N TRP A 23 18.87 20.12 -0.47
CA TRP A 23 17.96 20.60 -1.50
C TRP A 23 16.61 21.16 -0.96
N SER A 24 16.45 21.47 0.35
CA SER A 24 15.15 21.95 0.91
C SER A 24 14.92 23.46 0.79
N GLY A 25 14.94 23.99 -0.43
CA GLY A 25 14.35 25.30 -0.67
C GLY A 25 12.82 25.22 -0.60
N ARG A 26 12.14 26.19 0.05
CA ARG A 26 10.66 26.28 0.06
C ARG A 26 10.06 26.22 -1.36
N ARG A 27 10.78 26.74 -2.35
CA ARG A 27 10.43 26.66 -3.78
C ARG A 27 10.55 25.23 -4.34
N GLY A 28 11.61 24.50 -3.98
CA GLY A 28 11.82 23.11 -4.39
C GLY A 28 10.76 22.17 -3.82
N GLU A 29 10.38 22.36 -2.55
CA GLU A 29 9.28 21.61 -1.93
C GLU A 29 7.93 21.87 -2.61
N GLN A 30 7.63 23.13 -2.93
CA GLN A 30 6.41 23.48 -3.67
C GLN A 30 6.41 22.91 -5.09
N ALA A 31 7.55 22.96 -5.78
CA ALA A 31 7.70 22.35 -7.10
C ALA A 31 7.48 20.83 -7.03
N ALA A 32 8.07 20.14 -6.05
CA ALA A 32 7.91 18.71 -5.86
C ALA A 32 6.45 18.31 -5.61
N VAL A 33 5.74 19.03 -4.73
CA VAL A 33 4.31 18.78 -4.46
C VAL A 33 3.46 19.02 -5.72
N ARG A 34 3.69 20.13 -6.44
CA ARG A 34 2.98 20.41 -7.70
C ARG A 34 3.24 19.33 -8.74
N GLY A 35 4.49 18.94 -8.88
CA GLY A 35 4.95 17.86 -9.74
C GLY A 35 4.24 16.55 -9.45
N LEU A 36 4.16 16.16 -8.18
CA LEU A 36 3.42 14.98 -7.77
C LEU A 36 1.92 15.08 -8.12
N VAL A 37 1.28 16.21 -7.83
CA VAL A 37 -0.15 16.41 -8.15
C VAL A 37 -0.42 16.27 -9.64
N VAL A 38 0.44 16.87 -10.48
CA VAL A 38 0.35 16.73 -11.95
C VAL A 38 0.56 15.27 -12.37
N ALA A 39 1.59 14.60 -11.85
CA ALA A 39 1.86 13.20 -12.15
C ALA A 39 0.69 12.28 -11.73
N MET A 40 0.11 12.49 -10.56
CA MET A 40 -1.07 11.76 -10.08
C MET A 40 -2.30 12.00 -10.96
N ALA A 41 -2.52 13.24 -11.40
CA ALA A 41 -3.63 13.57 -12.31
C ALA A 41 -3.46 12.91 -13.69
N LEU A 42 -2.24 12.90 -14.23
CA LEU A 42 -1.92 12.22 -15.48
C LEU A 42 -2.07 10.70 -15.36
N ALA A 43 -1.58 10.11 -14.26
CA ALA A 43 -1.76 8.69 -13.97
C ALA A 43 -3.25 8.34 -13.86
N ALA A 44 -4.03 9.13 -13.11
CA ALA A 44 -5.47 8.96 -12.98
C ALA A 44 -6.19 9.00 -14.34
N ALA A 45 -5.91 10.01 -15.16
CA ALA A 45 -6.49 10.13 -16.49
C ALA A 45 -6.13 8.92 -17.37
N THR A 46 -4.87 8.48 -17.31
CA THR A 46 -4.35 7.33 -18.07
C THR A 46 -5.04 6.03 -17.64
N ILE A 47 -5.10 5.77 -16.34
CA ILE A 47 -5.76 4.58 -15.75
C ILE A 47 -7.25 4.55 -16.09
N LEU A 48 -7.94 5.70 -15.97
CA LEU A 48 -9.37 5.79 -16.28
C LEU A 48 -9.64 5.61 -17.77
N TRP A 49 -8.79 6.15 -18.63
CA TRP A 49 -8.94 6.03 -20.08
C TRP A 49 -8.67 4.60 -20.57
N LEU A 50 -7.60 3.97 -20.08
CA LEU A 50 -7.23 2.60 -20.45
C LEU A 50 -8.18 1.56 -19.88
N GLY A 51 -8.64 1.75 -18.64
CA GLY A 51 -9.54 0.82 -17.97
C GLY A 51 -11.01 0.98 -18.35
N ARG A 52 -11.37 1.88 -19.27
CA ARG A 52 -12.78 2.27 -19.53
C ARG A 52 -13.67 1.13 -20.01
N ASP A 53 -13.07 0.17 -20.73
CA ASP A 53 -13.75 -0.97 -21.33
C ASP A 53 -13.54 -2.26 -20.51
N LEU A 54 -12.94 -2.15 -19.31
CA LEU A 54 -12.78 -3.28 -18.39
C LEU A 54 -14.07 -3.59 -17.64
N THR A 55 -14.20 -4.84 -17.26
CA THR A 55 -15.30 -5.40 -16.46
C THR A 55 -14.73 -6.40 -15.45
N PHE A 56 -15.59 -6.91 -14.57
CA PHE A 56 -15.24 -7.87 -13.52
C PHE A 56 -14.45 -9.07 -14.06
N TRP A 57 -13.45 -9.49 -13.30
CA TRP A 57 -12.63 -10.66 -13.56
C TRP A 57 -13.01 -11.87 -12.72
N SER A 58 -12.34 -13.01 -12.91
CA SER A 58 -12.68 -14.30 -12.26
C SER A 58 -12.79 -14.18 -10.74
N ASP A 59 -11.79 -13.56 -10.10
CA ASP A 59 -11.74 -13.46 -8.64
C ASP A 59 -12.79 -12.47 -8.13
N GLU A 60 -13.01 -11.38 -8.86
CA GLU A 60 -14.03 -10.39 -8.54
C GLU A 60 -15.44 -10.98 -8.61
N PHE A 61 -15.71 -11.82 -9.62
CA PHE A 61 -16.96 -12.56 -9.69
C PHE A 61 -17.12 -13.51 -8.50
N ALA A 62 -16.07 -14.21 -8.09
CA ALA A 62 -16.12 -15.06 -6.90
C ALA A 62 -16.45 -14.25 -5.62
N TRP A 63 -15.90 -13.04 -5.48
CA TRP A 63 -16.22 -12.18 -4.34
C TRP A 63 -17.66 -11.66 -4.35
N LEU A 64 -18.25 -11.46 -5.54
CA LEU A 64 -19.63 -10.98 -5.70
C LEU A 64 -20.69 -12.08 -5.63
N THR A 65 -20.39 -13.30 -6.08
CA THR A 65 -21.39 -14.37 -6.25
C THR A 65 -21.51 -15.33 -5.08
N PHE A 66 -20.47 -15.45 -4.25
CA PHE A 66 -20.47 -16.36 -3.09
C PHE A 66 -20.74 -15.64 -1.76
N GLY A 67 -21.33 -14.45 -1.80
CA GLY A 67 -21.63 -13.62 -0.64
C GLY A 67 -22.98 -13.91 0.00
N ASP A 68 -23.01 -14.33 1.28
CA ASP A 68 -24.23 -14.41 2.09
C ASP A 68 -24.45 -13.09 2.88
N ASP A 69 -24.80 -12.00 2.20
CA ASP A 69 -25.28 -10.73 2.80
C ASP A 69 -24.51 -10.25 4.08
N PHE A 70 -23.19 -10.06 3.98
CA PHE A 70 -22.30 -9.65 5.09
C PHE A 70 -22.11 -10.66 6.24
N ALA A 71 -22.44 -11.94 6.06
CA ALA A 71 -22.15 -12.97 7.06
C ALA A 71 -20.66 -12.95 7.47
N ALA A 72 -20.41 -13.00 8.79
CA ALA A 72 -19.05 -12.91 9.31
C ALA A 72 -18.14 -14.03 8.78
N GLU A 73 -18.68 -15.23 8.62
CA GLU A 73 -17.95 -16.36 8.04
C GLU A 73 -17.53 -16.09 6.59
N THR A 74 -18.43 -15.54 5.77
CA THR A 74 -18.14 -15.12 4.40
C THR A 74 -17.10 -14.02 4.34
N LEU A 75 -17.13 -13.04 5.23
CA LEU A 75 -16.13 -11.97 5.24
C LEU A 75 -14.75 -12.45 5.69
N LEU A 76 -14.70 -13.37 6.65
CA LEU A 76 -13.45 -13.82 7.27
C LEU A 76 -12.81 -15.02 6.59
N THR A 77 -13.55 -15.80 5.78
CA THR A 77 -12.98 -16.97 5.08
C THR A 77 -11.74 -16.57 4.27
N PRO A 78 -10.60 -17.25 4.38
CA PRO A 78 -9.41 -16.88 3.64
C PRO A 78 -9.63 -16.94 2.12
N HIS A 79 -8.94 -16.08 1.38
CA HIS A 79 -8.86 -16.10 -0.08
C HIS A 79 -7.39 -16.25 -0.48
N ASN A 80 -7.03 -17.38 -1.09
CA ASN A 80 -5.65 -17.66 -1.51
C ASN A 80 -4.60 -17.48 -0.38
N GLY A 81 -4.91 -17.84 0.87
CA GLY A 81 -4.00 -17.60 2.00
C GLY A 81 -4.18 -16.25 2.71
N HIS A 82 -4.97 -15.34 2.14
CA HIS A 82 -5.06 -13.94 2.59
C HIS A 82 -6.39 -13.61 3.24
N LEU A 83 -6.34 -12.67 4.20
CA LEU A 83 -7.53 -12.04 4.76
C LEU A 83 -7.90 -10.82 3.92
N ILE A 84 -9.05 -10.88 3.26
CA ILE A 84 -9.57 -9.80 2.41
C ILE A 84 -10.95 -9.31 2.87
N ALA A 85 -11.16 -9.25 4.18
CA ALA A 85 -12.45 -8.90 4.80
C ALA A 85 -12.94 -7.50 4.41
N VAL A 86 -12.05 -6.49 4.40
CA VAL A 86 -12.40 -5.12 3.99
C VAL A 86 -12.76 -5.07 2.50
N PRO A 87 -11.96 -5.64 1.58
CA PRO A 87 -12.35 -5.77 0.17
C PRO A 87 -13.69 -6.48 -0.01
N ARG A 88 -13.96 -7.60 0.67
CA ARG A 88 -15.26 -8.27 0.57
C ARG A 88 -16.40 -7.37 1.04
N LEU A 89 -16.23 -6.66 2.16
CA LEU A 89 -17.22 -5.68 2.62
C LEU A 89 -17.51 -4.61 1.55
N VAL A 90 -16.47 -4.12 0.88
CA VAL A 90 -16.58 -3.16 -0.23
C VAL A 90 -17.34 -3.78 -1.40
N TYR A 91 -16.96 -4.99 -1.83
CA TYR A 91 -17.60 -5.68 -2.96
C TYR A 91 -19.05 -6.04 -2.70
N GLU A 92 -19.41 -6.22 -1.43
CA GLU A 92 -20.77 -6.46 -0.97
C GLU A 92 -21.58 -5.15 -0.88
N LEU A 93 -20.95 -4.03 -0.52
CA LEU A 93 -21.61 -2.73 -0.31
C LEU A 93 -21.82 -1.95 -1.61
N LEU A 94 -20.80 -1.86 -2.47
CA LEU A 94 -20.82 -1.01 -3.67
C LEU A 94 -22.02 -1.32 -4.60
N PRO A 95 -22.34 -2.60 -4.90
CA PRO A 95 -23.48 -2.93 -5.75
C PRO A 95 -24.82 -2.53 -5.16
N ARG A 96 -24.96 -2.53 -3.82
CA ARG A 96 -26.19 -2.11 -3.15
C ARG A 96 -26.41 -0.60 -3.20
N VAL A 97 -25.33 0.18 -3.26
CA VAL A 97 -25.39 1.66 -3.28
C VAL A 97 -25.46 2.20 -4.70
N PHE A 98 -24.70 1.61 -5.62
CA PHE A 98 -24.49 2.13 -6.97
C PHE A 98 -25.02 1.23 -8.08
N GLY A 99 -25.62 0.07 -7.74
CA GLY A 99 -26.01 -0.93 -8.74
C GLY A 99 -24.82 -1.72 -9.28
N PRO A 100 -25.00 -2.52 -10.35
CA PRO A 100 -23.97 -3.42 -10.88
C PRO A 100 -22.84 -2.70 -11.66
N ASP A 101 -22.76 -1.37 -11.55
CA ASP A 101 -21.78 -0.57 -12.28
C ASP A 101 -20.35 -0.89 -11.82
N TYR A 102 -19.45 -1.02 -12.79
CA TYR A 102 -18.03 -1.29 -12.52
C TYR A 102 -17.23 -0.02 -12.14
N LEU A 103 -17.77 1.16 -12.46
CA LEU A 103 -17.10 2.44 -12.24
C LEU A 103 -16.75 2.72 -10.76
N PRO A 104 -17.64 2.48 -9.76
CA PRO A 104 -17.30 2.66 -8.35
C PRO A 104 -16.08 1.86 -7.89
N PHE A 105 -15.95 0.62 -8.36
CA PHE A 105 -14.81 -0.24 -8.08
C PHE A 105 -13.51 0.33 -8.65
N ARG A 106 -13.56 0.79 -9.90
CA ARG A 106 -12.42 1.43 -10.57
C ARG A 106 -11.99 2.72 -9.88
N LEU A 107 -12.94 3.54 -9.43
CA LEU A 107 -12.64 4.78 -8.71
C LEU A 107 -12.01 4.49 -7.35
N LEU A 108 -12.48 3.45 -6.64
CA LEU A 108 -11.89 3.03 -5.36
C LEU A 108 -10.47 2.46 -5.55
N ALA A 109 -10.28 1.61 -6.57
CA ALA A 109 -8.96 1.08 -6.93
C ALA A 109 -7.98 2.21 -7.23
N LEU A 110 -8.39 3.17 -8.07
CA LEU A 110 -7.61 4.36 -8.37
C LEU A 110 -7.29 5.18 -7.11
N ALA A 111 -8.29 5.45 -6.28
CA ALA A 111 -8.11 6.23 -5.05
C ALA A 111 -7.13 5.55 -4.08
N SER A 112 -7.24 4.24 -3.90
CA SER A 112 -6.33 3.47 -3.05
C SER A 112 -4.90 3.45 -3.60
N PHE A 113 -4.72 3.25 -4.91
CA PHE A 113 -3.43 3.30 -5.58
C PHE A 113 -2.75 4.68 -5.45
N LEU A 114 -3.48 5.75 -5.76
CA LEU A 114 -2.99 7.12 -5.62
C LEU A 114 -2.66 7.45 -4.15
N SER A 115 -3.41 6.89 -3.20
CA SER A 115 -3.12 7.04 -1.77
C SER A 115 -1.81 6.37 -1.39
N CYS A 116 -1.51 5.18 -1.90
CA CYS A 116 -0.21 4.53 -1.68
C CYS A 116 0.95 5.44 -2.09
N VAL A 117 0.92 5.97 -3.32
CA VAL A 117 1.98 6.84 -3.83
C VAL A 117 2.04 8.15 -3.05
N GLY A 118 0.90 8.79 -2.80
CA GLY A 118 0.84 10.06 -2.08
C GLY A 118 1.40 9.93 -0.66
N LEU A 119 1.01 8.88 0.07
CA LEU A 119 1.49 8.60 1.42
C LEU A 119 2.99 8.24 1.42
N PHE A 120 3.44 7.46 0.44
CA PHE A 120 4.86 7.17 0.25
C PHE A 120 5.67 8.47 0.05
N PHE A 121 5.23 9.36 -0.85
CA PHE A 121 5.89 10.64 -1.07
C PHE A 121 5.94 11.48 0.21
N LEU A 122 4.84 11.53 0.97
CA LEU A 122 4.77 12.27 2.23
C LEU A 122 5.74 11.74 3.29
N LEU A 123 5.97 10.42 3.33
CA LEU A 123 6.98 9.80 4.19
C LEU A 123 8.39 10.08 3.67
N ALA A 124 8.66 9.76 2.40
CA ALA A 124 9.99 9.85 1.79
C ALA A 124 10.52 11.29 1.76
N ARG A 125 9.68 12.28 1.45
CA ARG A 125 10.11 13.70 1.36
C ARG A 125 10.65 14.25 2.68
N ARG A 126 10.28 13.65 3.81
CA ARG A 126 10.74 14.09 5.14
C ARG A 126 12.19 13.68 5.40
N GLU A 127 12.60 12.56 4.81
CA GLU A 127 13.94 12.00 4.99
C GLU A 127 14.92 12.51 3.93
N VAL A 128 14.49 12.61 2.67
CA VAL A 128 15.38 12.93 1.54
C VAL A 128 15.07 14.26 0.84
N GLY A 129 14.02 14.97 1.26
CA GLY A 129 13.53 16.19 0.62
C GLY A 129 12.57 15.93 -0.56
N GLY A 130 11.72 16.91 -0.86
CA GLY A 130 10.64 16.76 -1.84
C GLY A 130 11.10 16.37 -3.25
N LEU A 131 12.15 17.01 -3.77
CA LEU A 131 12.61 16.74 -5.14
C LEU A 131 13.18 15.34 -5.31
N ILE A 132 13.90 14.81 -4.30
CA ILE A 132 14.45 13.46 -4.35
C ILE A 132 13.34 12.42 -4.17
N ALA A 133 12.38 12.67 -3.28
CA ALA A 133 11.23 11.77 -3.07
C ALA A 133 10.27 11.69 -4.27
N LEU A 134 10.27 12.72 -5.11
CA LEU A 134 9.41 12.80 -6.29
C LEU A 134 9.78 11.77 -7.35
N ALA A 135 11.07 11.57 -7.61
CA ALA A 135 11.53 10.61 -8.62
C ALA A 135 11.00 9.17 -8.41
N PRO A 136 11.18 8.52 -7.24
CA PRO A 136 10.61 7.20 -7.00
C PRO A 136 9.08 7.22 -6.98
N SER A 137 8.45 8.32 -6.57
CA SER A 137 6.98 8.44 -6.59
C SER A 137 6.42 8.45 -8.01
N VAL A 138 7.08 9.15 -8.94
CA VAL A 138 6.72 9.13 -10.37
C VAL A 138 6.93 7.74 -10.96
N VAL A 139 8.01 7.05 -10.61
CA VAL A 139 8.23 5.66 -11.06
C VAL A 139 7.11 4.73 -10.59
N LEU A 140 6.67 4.86 -9.34
CA LEU A 140 5.54 4.08 -8.81
C LEU A 140 4.22 4.36 -9.53
N LEU A 141 3.94 5.63 -9.87
CA LEU A 141 2.73 6.01 -10.60
C LEU A 141 2.66 5.41 -12.00
N PHE A 142 3.82 5.23 -12.62
CA PHE A 142 3.92 4.76 -14.00
C PHE A 142 4.62 3.40 -14.13
N PHE A 143 4.46 2.55 -13.13
CA PHE A 143 5.11 1.24 -13.08
C PHE A 143 4.46 0.25 -14.06
N GLY A 144 4.92 0.27 -15.31
CA GLY A 144 4.28 -0.40 -16.46
C GLY A 144 4.08 -1.91 -16.33
N SER A 145 5.01 -2.63 -15.70
CA SER A 145 4.90 -4.09 -15.48
C SER A 145 3.72 -4.49 -14.58
N SER A 146 3.22 -3.54 -13.79
CA SER A 146 2.04 -3.71 -12.93
C SER A 146 0.74 -3.26 -13.58
N ALA A 147 0.74 -2.93 -14.88
CA ALA A 147 -0.41 -2.34 -15.54
C ALA A 147 -1.71 -3.14 -15.35
N VAL A 148 -1.66 -4.48 -15.32
CA VAL A 148 -2.83 -5.31 -15.04
C VAL A 148 -3.40 -5.04 -13.64
N ILE A 149 -2.53 -4.97 -12.63
CA ILE A 149 -2.89 -4.71 -11.24
C ILE A 149 -3.35 -3.24 -11.08
N VAL A 150 -2.66 -2.29 -11.70
CA VAL A 150 -2.98 -0.85 -11.59
C VAL A 150 -4.28 -0.50 -12.30
N LEU A 151 -4.59 -1.15 -13.43
CA LEU A 151 -5.82 -0.90 -14.19
C LEU A 151 -7.03 -1.64 -13.63
N SER A 152 -6.82 -2.76 -12.95
CA SER A 152 -7.88 -3.61 -12.42
C SER A 152 -8.17 -3.33 -10.94
N PRO A 153 -9.46 -3.24 -10.55
CA PRO A 153 -9.90 -3.31 -9.15
C PRO A 153 -9.48 -4.56 -8.37
N LEU A 154 -8.94 -5.59 -9.03
CA LEU A 154 -8.24 -6.70 -8.34
C LEU A 154 -7.12 -6.24 -7.42
N SER A 155 -6.58 -5.04 -7.63
CA SER A 155 -5.57 -4.45 -6.75
C SER A 155 -6.09 -3.97 -5.40
N ILE A 156 -7.41 -3.78 -5.25
CA ILE A 156 -8.04 -3.17 -4.05
C ILE A 156 -7.54 -3.81 -2.74
N PRO A 157 -7.46 -5.15 -2.57
CA PRO A 157 -6.93 -5.76 -1.35
C PRO A 157 -5.54 -5.25 -0.98
N ILE A 158 -4.61 -5.34 -1.93
CA ILE A 158 -3.20 -5.01 -1.73
C ILE A 158 -3.03 -3.50 -1.56
N THR A 159 -3.66 -2.68 -2.40
CA THR A 159 -3.51 -1.22 -2.36
C THR A 159 -4.16 -0.62 -1.12
N LEU A 160 -5.34 -1.09 -0.68
CA LEU A 160 -5.89 -0.68 0.61
C LEU A 160 -4.99 -1.09 1.77
N SER A 161 -4.47 -2.32 1.75
CA SER A 161 -3.57 -2.81 2.80
C SER A 161 -2.34 -1.91 2.93
N ILE A 162 -1.69 -1.59 1.81
CA ILE A 162 -0.52 -0.69 1.78
C ILE A 162 -0.91 0.74 2.17
N ALA A 163 -1.99 1.30 1.63
CA ALA A 163 -2.41 2.66 1.93
C ALA A 163 -2.72 2.84 3.42
N PHE A 164 -3.47 1.92 4.04
CA PHE A 164 -3.73 1.96 5.47
C PHE A 164 -2.45 1.79 6.28
N GLY A 165 -1.55 0.89 5.88
CA GLY A 165 -0.25 0.71 6.53
C GLY A 165 0.61 1.98 6.50
N LEU A 166 0.77 2.62 5.33
CA LEU A 166 1.50 3.88 5.20
C LEU A 166 0.81 5.02 5.98
N GLY A 167 -0.52 5.05 5.99
CA GLY A 167 -1.30 5.98 6.80
C GLY A 167 -1.04 5.80 8.30
N ALA A 168 -0.90 4.55 8.77
CA ALA A 168 -0.55 4.26 10.15
C ALA A 168 0.84 4.79 10.51
N LEU A 169 1.84 4.64 9.63
CA LEU A 169 3.18 5.21 9.82
C LEU A 169 3.12 6.74 9.96
N LEU A 170 2.31 7.40 9.12
CA LEU A 170 2.10 8.85 9.20
C LEU A 170 1.41 9.27 10.50
N ALA A 171 0.44 8.49 10.98
CA ALA A 171 -0.27 8.74 12.24
C ALA A 171 0.67 8.61 13.45
N LEU A 172 1.57 7.63 13.43
CA LEU A 172 2.55 7.36 14.49
C LEU A 172 3.59 8.46 14.68
N ASP A 173 3.88 9.20 13.62
CA ASP A 173 4.77 10.36 13.61
C ASP A 173 4.19 11.57 14.39
N GLY A 174 2.90 11.52 14.73
CA GLY A 174 2.25 12.49 15.59
C GLY A 174 2.52 12.30 17.09
N GLN A 175 1.90 13.17 17.90
CA GLN A 175 1.84 12.98 19.35
C GLN A 175 1.04 11.70 19.70
N HIS A 176 1.19 11.18 20.92
CA HIS A 176 0.49 9.98 21.45
C HIS A 176 -1.03 9.94 21.19
N ARG A 177 -1.66 11.09 20.97
CA ARG A 177 -3.09 11.22 20.66
C ARG A 177 -3.53 10.49 19.38
N HIS A 178 -2.61 10.11 18.49
CA HIS A 178 -2.94 9.37 17.26
C HIS A 178 -2.69 7.86 17.36
N ASP A 179 -2.34 7.33 18.54
CA ASP A 179 -2.04 5.89 18.72
C ASP A 179 -3.24 5.00 18.37
N LEU A 180 -4.45 5.45 18.71
CA LEU A 180 -5.68 4.76 18.33
C LEU A 180 -5.90 4.77 16.81
N LEU A 181 -5.66 5.90 16.15
CA LEU A 181 -5.77 6.00 14.70
C LEU A 181 -4.78 5.07 14.01
N ALA A 182 -3.53 5.05 14.47
CA ALA A 182 -2.51 4.14 13.96
C ALA A 182 -2.90 2.66 14.15
N ALA A 183 -3.39 2.28 15.33
CA ALA A 183 -3.85 0.92 15.60
C ALA A 183 -5.02 0.53 14.68
N THR A 184 -5.99 1.42 14.49
CA THR A 184 -7.12 1.20 13.57
C THR A 184 -6.65 1.04 12.13
N LEU A 185 -5.74 1.89 11.66
CA LEU A 185 -5.18 1.79 10.31
C LEU A 185 -4.37 0.51 10.11
N LEU A 186 -3.59 0.07 11.11
CA LEU A 186 -2.91 -1.22 11.06
C LEU A 186 -3.89 -2.41 11.03
N ALA A 187 -5.00 -2.33 11.78
CA ALA A 187 -6.05 -3.34 11.74
C ALA A 187 -6.73 -3.39 10.37
N LEU A 188 -7.09 -2.23 9.81
CA LEU A 188 -7.65 -2.13 8.46
C LEU A 188 -6.69 -2.66 7.40
N SER A 189 -5.38 -2.38 7.54
CA SER A 189 -4.33 -2.91 6.67
C SER A 189 -4.33 -4.45 6.66
N LEU A 190 -4.33 -5.06 7.84
CA LEU A 190 -4.38 -6.53 8.01
C LEU A 190 -5.71 -7.17 7.57
N LEU A 191 -6.82 -6.44 7.68
CA LEU A 191 -8.14 -6.88 7.21
C LEU A 191 -8.31 -6.73 5.69
N SER A 192 -7.44 -5.95 5.03
CA SER A 192 -7.45 -5.76 3.59
C SER A 192 -6.60 -6.79 2.86
N ASP A 193 -5.39 -7.06 3.35
CA ASP A 193 -4.49 -8.08 2.82
C ASP A 193 -3.34 -8.38 3.80
N SER A 194 -2.74 -9.58 3.71
CA SER A 194 -1.57 -10.00 4.49
C SER A 194 -0.32 -9.12 4.30
N PHE A 195 -0.22 -8.30 3.25
CA PHE A 195 0.83 -7.27 3.13
C PHE A 195 0.92 -6.36 4.37
N GLY A 196 -0.20 -6.16 5.08
CA GLY A 196 -0.23 -5.39 6.33
C GLY A 196 0.68 -5.96 7.43
N VAL A 197 0.96 -7.27 7.40
CA VAL A 197 1.89 -7.92 8.35
C VAL A 197 3.29 -7.31 8.24
N MET A 198 3.75 -6.97 7.03
CA MET A 198 5.06 -6.35 6.82
C MET A 198 5.16 -4.98 7.50
N VAL A 199 4.11 -4.17 7.39
CA VAL A 199 4.05 -2.84 8.03
C VAL A 199 4.00 -2.98 9.55
N VAL A 200 3.13 -3.85 10.06
CA VAL A 200 3.01 -4.13 11.50
C VAL A 200 4.35 -4.58 12.07
N PHE A 201 5.05 -5.50 11.39
CA PHE A 201 6.38 -5.94 11.79
C PHE A 201 7.39 -4.78 11.86
N GLY A 202 7.40 -3.91 10.85
CA GLY A 202 8.22 -2.70 10.85
C GLY A 202 7.93 -1.79 12.05
N VAL A 203 6.65 -1.58 12.39
CA VAL A 203 6.23 -0.78 13.56
C VAL A 203 6.61 -1.43 14.89
N VAL A 204 6.49 -2.77 15.00
CA VAL A 204 6.95 -3.51 16.18
C VAL A 204 8.45 -3.28 16.38
N LEU A 205 9.27 -3.50 15.34
CA LEU A 205 10.71 -3.28 15.42
C LEU A 205 11.04 -1.83 15.79
N TYR A 206 10.36 -0.86 15.18
CA TYR A 206 10.52 0.55 15.49
C TYR A 206 10.32 0.85 16.99
N PHE A 207 9.27 0.31 17.62
CA PHE A 207 9.01 0.49 19.04
C PHE A 207 9.86 -0.38 19.97
N LEU A 208 10.40 -1.50 19.50
CA LEU A 208 11.34 -2.32 20.27
C LEU A 208 12.73 -1.69 20.32
N ILE A 209 13.15 -1.06 19.21
CA ILE A 209 14.41 -0.33 19.10
C ILE A 209 14.31 1.02 19.81
N GLY A 210 13.15 1.69 19.74
CA GLY A 210 12.86 2.90 20.50
C GLY A 210 12.58 2.60 21.99
N ASP A 211 12.86 3.54 22.88
CA ASP A 211 12.53 3.41 24.32
C ASP A 211 11.03 3.66 24.61
N THR A 212 10.16 3.11 23.75
CA THR A 212 8.72 3.38 23.75
C THR A 212 7.89 2.11 23.87
N ARG A 213 8.39 1.14 24.63
CA ARG A 213 7.75 -0.18 24.83
C ARG A 213 6.30 -0.10 25.32
N ARG A 214 5.94 0.98 26.02
CA ARG A 214 4.55 1.23 26.47
C ARG A 214 3.55 1.39 25.32
N ARG A 215 4.01 1.70 24.10
CA ARG A 215 3.17 1.83 22.89
C ARG A 215 3.12 0.55 22.05
N LEU A 216 3.74 -0.54 22.49
CA LEU A 216 3.71 -1.81 21.75
C LEU A 216 2.30 -2.36 21.55
N TRP A 217 1.33 -1.96 22.36
CA TRP A 217 -0.07 -2.32 22.13
C TRP A 217 -0.60 -1.85 20.77
N VAL A 218 -0.08 -0.75 20.21
CA VAL A 218 -0.53 -0.18 18.93
C VAL A 218 -0.36 -1.16 17.76
N PRO A 219 0.82 -1.76 17.53
CA PRO A 219 0.97 -2.82 16.54
C PRO A 219 0.57 -4.21 17.05
N LEU A 220 0.73 -4.50 18.35
CA LEU A 220 0.45 -5.85 18.87
C LEU A 220 -1.03 -6.19 18.94
N ALA A 221 -1.92 -5.23 19.19
CA ALA A 221 -3.36 -5.51 19.21
C ALA A 221 -3.91 -5.91 17.82
N PRO A 222 -3.63 -5.16 16.73
CA PRO A 222 -3.94 -5.61 15.37
C PRO A 222 -3.28 -6.95 15.01
N LEU A 223 -2.02 -7.15 15.41
CA LEU A 223 -1.31 -8.40 15.16
C LEU A 223 -1.97 -9.59 15.87
N ALA A 224 -2.39 -9.41 17.13
CA ALA A 224 -3.10 -10.43 17.90
C ALA A 224 -4.47 -10.76 17.28
N MET A 225 -5.20 -9.75 16.80
CA MET A 225 -6.44 -9.93 16.04
C MET A 225 -6.20 -10.78 14.80
N TYR A 226 -5.19 -10.44 13.98
CA TYR A 226 -4.84 -11.21 12.79
C TYR A 226 -4.36 -12.63 13.12
N GLY A 227 -3.61 -12.80 14.21
CA GLY A 227 -3.20 -14.11 14.71
C GLY A 227 -4.40 -14.98 15.10
N GLY A 228 -5.40 -14.39 15.77
CA GLY A 228 -6.65 -15.07 16.09
C GLY A 228 -7.41 -15.51 14.84
N TRP A 229 -7.50 -14.64 13.83
CA TRP A 229 -8.04 -15.00 12.52
C TRP A 229 -7.23 -16.13 11.86
N TRP A 230 -5.91 -16.04 11.84
CA TRP A 230 -5.04 -17.02 11.18
C TRP A 230 -5.17 -18.42 11.80
N ILE A 231 -5.32 -18.51 13.12
CA ILE A 231 -5.61 -19.77 13.84
C ILE A 231 -6.95 -20.33 13.40
N TRP A 232 -8.00 -19.51 13.37
CA TRP A 232 -9.32 -19.93 12.91
C TRP A 232 -9.31 -20.34 11.43
N ALA A 233 -8.51 -19.67 10.60
CA ALA A 233 -8.38 -19.92 9.18
C ALA A 233 -7.67 -21.25 8.85
N GLN A 234 -6.97 -21.88 9.81
CA GLN A 234 -6.34 -23.20 9.64
C GLN A 234 -7.34 -24.32 9.32
N ARG A 235 -8.65 -24.12 9.56
CA ARG A 235 -9.70 -25.09 9.19
C ARG A 235 -9.94 -25.18 7.69
N PHE A 236 -9.45 -24.21 6.91
CA PHE A 236 -9.52 -24.20 5.47
C PHE A 236 -8.23 -24.76 4.88
N ASP A 237 -8.32 -25.34 3.67
CA ASP A 237 -7.12 -25.78 2.96
C ASP A 237 -6.34 -24.55 2.46
N GLN A 238 -5.22 -24.24 3.12
CA GLN A 238 -4.41 -23.02 2.90
C GLN A 238 -2.95 -23.39 2.54
N GLY A 239 -2.74 -24.51 1.83
CA GLY A 239 -1.46 -25.22 1.64
C GLY A 239 -0.30 -24.51 0.93
N ILE A 240 -0.04 -23.22 1.20
CA ILE A 240 0.98 -22.42 0.53
C ILE A 240 2.21 -22.19 1.42
N ALA A 241 2.05 -22.20 2.75
CA ALA A 241 3.13 -21.91 3.70
C ALA A 241 3.51 -23.12 4.57
N SER A 242 4.78 -23.54 4.48
CA SER A 242 5.37 -24.57 5.33
C SER A 242 6.65 -24.03 5.98
N ALA A 243 7.01 -24.57 7.15
CA ALA A 243 8.28 -24.25 7.81
C ALA A 243 9.51 -24.57 6.92
N SER A 244 9.38 -25.54 6.00
CA SER A 244 10.40 -25.83 4.99
C SER A 244 10.71 -24.64 4.08
N ASN A 245 9.76 -23.74 3.86
CA ASN A 245 9.93 -22.60 2.96
C ASN A 245 10.82 -21.51 3.58
N LEU A 246 11.12 -21.59 4.89
CA LEU A 246 11.99 -20.62 5.57
C LEU A 246 13.41 -20.61 5.00
N SER A 247 13.91 -21.75 4.50
CA SER A 247 15.21 -21.80 3.84
C SER A 247 15.24 -21.10 2.49
N GLU A 248 14.08 -20.87 1.87
CA GLU A 248 13.95 -20.21 0.57
C GLU A 248 13.86 -18.69 0.70
N VAL A 249 13.60 -18.17 1.90
CA VAL A 249 13.43 -16.73 2.16
C VAL A 249 14.61 -15.88 1.64
N PRO A 250 15.90 -16.23 1.87
CA PRO A 250 17.00 -15.44 1.35
C PRO A 250 17.02 -15.36 -0.18
N ALA A 251 16.75 -16.48 -0.87
CA ALA A 251 16.67 -16.53 -2.32
C ALA A 251 15.49 -15.68 -2.81
N PHE A 252 14.33 -15.83 -2.19
CA PHE A 252 13.13 -15.06 -2.50
C PHE A 252 13.34 -13.54 -2.37
N VAL A 253 14.08 -13.08 -1.37
CA VAL A 253 14.40 -11.64 -1.21
C VAL A 253 15.25 -11.14 -2.37
N VAL A 254 16.26 -11.91 -2.78
CA VAL A 254 17.12 -11.55 -3.92
C VAL A 254 16.33 -11.56 -5.22
N GLU A 255 15.53 -12.61 -5.45
CA GLU A 255 14.67 -12.74 -6.63
C GLU A 255 13.64 -11.63 -6.72
N SER A 256 13.02 -11.26 -5.59
CA SER A 256 12.07 -10.13 -5.52
C SER A 256 12.74 -8.80 -5.85
N ALA A 257 13.98 -8.58 -5.39
CA ALA A 257 14.74 -7.38 -5.70
C ALA A 257 15.11 -7.32 -7.19
N VAL A 258 15.59 -8.43 -7.76
CA VAL A 258 15.89 -8.55 -9.19
C VAL A 258 14.62 -8.31 -10.01
N ALA A 259 13.51 -8.98 -9.69
CA ALA A 259 12.24 -8.83 -10.38
C ALA A 259 11.76 -7.37 -10.35
N THR A 260 11.85 -6.70 -9.19
CA THR A 260 11.47 -5.29 -9.05
C THR A 260 12.35 -4.39 -9.91
N LEU A 261 13.67 -4.56 -9.90
CA LEU A 261 14.60 -3.76 -10.69
C LEU A 261 14.40 -3.97 -12.19
N THR A 262 14.27 -5.23 -12.62
CA THR A 262 13.96 -5.59 -14.01
C THR A 262 12.65 -4.96 -14.47
N ALA A 263 11.62 -4.99 -13.61
CA ALA A 263 10.35 -4.34 -13.85
C ALA A 263 10.45 -2.80 -13.93
N MET A 264 11.24 -2.14 -13.08
CA MET A 264 11.49 -0.69 -13.14
C MET A 264 12.12 -0.26 -14.46
N THR A 265 12.98 -1.11 -15.03
CA THR A 265 13.67 -0.83 -16.29
C THR A 265 12.87 -1.18 -17.54
N GLY A 266 11.66 -1.74 -17.39
CA GLY A 266 10.85 -2.22 -18.52
C GLY A 266 11.41 -3.47 -19.20
N PHE A 267 12.37 -4.17 -18.57
CA PHE A 267 12.93 -5.43 -19.06
C PHE A 267 12.18 -6.66 -18.52
N ALA A 268 11.11 -6.47 -17.74
CA ALA A 268 10.27 -7.58 -17.34
C ALA A 268 9.60 -8.15 -18.60
N GLY A 269 9.85 -9.43 -18.90
CA GLY A 269 9.07 -10.13 -19.92
C GLY A 269 7.58 -10.12 -19.59
N PRO A 270 6.70 -10.46 -20.54
CA PRO A 270 5.26 -10.51 -20.28
C PRO A 270 4.98 -11.39 -19.06
N THR A 271 4.39 -10.79 -18.02
CA THR A 271 4.01 -11.45 -16.77
C THR A 271 2.86 -12.44 -16.95
N PHE A 272 2.15 -12.35 -18.08
CA PHE A 272 1.06 -13.24 -18.47
C PHE A 272 1.16 -13.58 -19.95
N ASP A 273 1.10 -14.87 -20.28
CA ASP A 273 1.01 -15.35 -21.66
C ASP A 273 -0.34 -14.97 -22.31
N GLY A 274 -0.34 -14.67 -23.61
CA GLY A 274 -1.56 -14.39 -24.40
C GLY A 274 -1.87 -12.90 -24.63
N ARG A 275 -3.16 -12.54 -24.75
CA ARG A 275 -3.62 -11.15 -25.05
C ARG A 275 -3.10 -10.10 -24.05
N PHE A 276 -2.77 -10.53 -22.82
CA PHE A 276 -2.22 -9.68 -21.77
C PHE A 276 -0.76 -9.27 -22.04
N GLY A 277 0.06 -10.14 -22.64
CA GLY A 277 1.44 -9.80 -22.97
C GLY A 277 1.54 -8.67 -24.01
N SER A 278 0.64 -8.65 -25.00
CA SER A 278 0.57 -7.57 -26.01
C SER A 278 -0.02 -6.27 -25.48
N LEU A 279 -0.95 -6.35 -24.53
CA LEU A 279 -1.50 -5.17 -23.85
C LEU A 279 -0.49 -4.57 -22.87
N ALA A 280 0.19 -5.40 -22.08
CA ALA A 280 1.24 -4.98 -21.15
C ALA A 280 2.36 -4.22 -21.87
N SER A 281 2.86 -4.74 -22.99
CA SER A 281 3.93 -4.08 -23.76
C SER A 281 3.49 -2.75 -24.43
N GLY A 282 2.23 -2.63 -24.88
CA GLY A 282 1.68 -1.34 -25.35
C GLY A 282 1.45 -0.33 -24.23
N LEU A 283 1.01 -0.81 -23.06
CA LEU A 283 0.78 -0.02 -21.86
C LEU A 283 2.09 0.50 -21.27
N GLU A 284 3.13 -0.33 -21.21
CA GLU A 284 4.48 0.04 -20.81
C GLU A 284 4.99 1.26 -21.58
N VAL A 285 4.80 1.29 -22.91
CA VAL A 285 5.19 2.44 -23.74
C VAL A 285 4.40 3.70 -23.36
N VAL A 286 3.09 3.60 -23.14
CA VAL A 286 2.25 4.73 -22.72
C VAL A 286 2.67 5.24 -21.34
N PHE A 287 2.95 4.33 -20.41
CA PHE A 287 3.41 4.64 -19.06
C PHE A 287 4.78 5.32 -19.08
N VAL A 288 5.71 4.86 -19.92
CA VAL A 288 7.01 5.52 -20.13
C VAL A 288 6.85 6.91 -20.74
N ILE A 289 5.98 7.08 -21.74
CA ILE A 289 5.72 8.40 -22.35
C ILE A 289 5.09 9.35 -21.32
N ALA A 290 4.14 8.87 -20.52
CA ALA A 290 3.48 9.68 -19.49
C ALA A 290 4.44 10.03 -18.34
N ALA A 291 5.34 9.12 -17.96
CA ALA A 291 6.42 9.40 -17.02
C ALA A 291 7.39 10.45 -17.58
N ALA A 292 7.79 10.33 -18.85
CA ALA A 292 8.64 11.31 -19.52
C ALA A 292 7.95 12.68 -19.60
N ALA A 293 6.65 12.72 -19.93
CA ALA A 293 5.87 13.94 -19.91
C ALA A 293 5.81 14.56 -18.51
N ALA A 294 5.55 13.75 -17.48
CA ALA A 294 5.54 14.22 -16.10
C ALA A 294 6.91 14.79 -15.67
N LEU A 295 8.01 14.18 -16.10
CA LEU A 295 9.37 14.67 -15.88
C LEU A 295 9.67 15.98 -16.63
N LEU A 296 9.05 16.23 -17.79
CA LEU A 296 9.19 17.49 -18.53
C LEU A 296 8.43 18.67 -17.89
N PHE A 297 7.49 18.39 -16.99
CA PHE A 297 6.73 19.42 -16.24
C PHE A 297 7.30 19.69 -14.84
N LEU A 298 8.42 19.05 -14.48
CA LEU A 298 9.19 19.27 -13.24
C LEU A 298 10.29 20.31 -13.43
#